data_AF-A0A816AAW6-F1
#
_entry.id   AF-A0A816AAW6-F1
#
_cell.length_a   1.000
_cell.length_b   1.000
_cell.length_c   1.000
_cell.angle_alpha   90.00
_cell.angle_beta   90.00
_cell.angle_gamma   90.00
#
_symmetry.space_group_name_H-M   'P 1'
#
loop_
_entity.id
_entity.type
_entity.pdbx_description
1 polymer ?
#
loop_
_entity_poly.entity_id
_entity_poly.type
_entity_poly.pdbx_seq_one_letter_code
_entity_poly.pdbx_strand_id
1 'polypeptide(L)'
;MDLFMILNFLQTGVVKPSTNAYCRAWNFIDLLLYALLSILMLWTSIEWHILIFHNQQLLNTQRKLVYVHYAPVAFIFGYLTDFYMYIAFIHQCENQFDYSQVVCAGLCVVIDTPVLGVFDQLAHTIVPSILIVIANICLLLRVLWQKHYRMRQAI
;
A
#
# COMPACT_ATOMS: atom_id res chain seq x y z
N MET A 1 -12.05 -9.30 1.08
CA MET A 1 -12.45 -10.53 1.83
C MET A 1 -13.37 -10.20 3.00
N ASP A 2 -13.44 -8.93 3.38
CA ASP A 2 -13.96 -8.49 4.67
C ASP A 2 -15.47 -8.52 4.70
N LEU A 3 -16.11 -8.35 3.53
CA LEU A 3 -17.56 -8.48 3.36
C LEU A 3 -18.10 -9.83 3.87
N PHE A 4 -17.42 -10.93 3.58
CA PHE A 4 -17.85 -12.26 4.03
C PHE A 4 -17.72 -12.41 5.55
N MET A 5 -16.66 -11.86 6.14
CA MET A 5 -16.44 -11.89 7.58
C MET A 5 -17.46 -11.03 8.33
N ILE A 6 -17.73 -9.82 7.82
CA ILE A 6 -18.73 -8.90 8.36
C ILE A 6 -20.13 -9.55 8.31
N LEU A 7 -20.51 -10.17 7.20
CA LEU A 7 -21.82 -10.82 7.08
C LEU A 7 -21.98 -11.98 8.07
N ASN A 8 -20.95 -12.82 8.25
CA ASN A 8 -20.99 -13.89 9.24
C ASN A 8 -21.02 -13.36 10.68
N PHE A 9 -20.29 -12.28 10.96
CA PHE A 9 -20.31 -11.62 12.25
C PHE A 9 -21.70 -11.05 12.56
N LEU A 10 -22.34 -10.36 11.61
CA LEU A 10 -23.70 -9.84 11.78
C LEU A 10 -24.73 -10.94 12.05
N GLN A 11 -24.52 -12.15 11.53
CA GLN A 11 -25.40 -13.29 11.77
C GLN A 11 -25.16 -14.00 13.12
N THR A 12 -23.91 -14.03 13.60
CA THR A 12 -23.51 -14.91 14.72
C THR A 12 -22.94 -14.19 15.94
N GLY A 13 -22.65 -12.89 15.82
CA GLY A 13 -22.01 -12.08 16.86
C GLY A 13 -20.54 -12.41 17.12
N VAL A 14 -19.95 -13.31 16.34
CA VAL A 14 -18.55 -13.76 16.50
C VAL A 14 -17.88 -13.97 15.15
N VAL A 15 -16.56 -13.75 15.09
CA VAL A 15 -15.77 -14.02 13.88
C VAL A 15 -15.62 -15.53 13.68
N LYS A 16 -15.98 -16.03 12.51
CA LYS A 16 -15.78 -17.44 12.11
C LYS A 16 -14.83 -17.55 10.92
N PRO A 17 -13.85 -18.46 10.97
CA PRO A 17 -13.47 -19.34 12.09
C PRO A 17 -12.72 -18.57 13.20
N SER A 18 -13.10 -18.80 14.47
CA SER A 18 -12.48 -18.19 15.65
C SER A 18 -11.18 -18.91 16.03
N THR A 19 -10.19 -18.88 15.14
CA THR A 19 -8.88 -19.49 15.37
C THR A 19 -7.78 -18.46 15.22
N ASN A 20 -6.77 -18.54 16.10
CA ASN A 20 -5.63 -17.61 16.09
C ASN A 20 -4.88 -17.63 14.75
N ALA A 21 -4.73 -18.82 14.14
CA ALA A 21 -4.05 -18.97 12.85
C ALA A 21 -4.80 -18.24 11.72
N TYR A 22 -6.13 -18.37 11.68
CA TYR A 22 -6.94 -17.66 10.70
C TYR A 22 -6.84 -16.15 10.86
N CYS A 23 -6.97 -15.64 12.08
CA CYS A 23 -6.89 -14.21 12.34
C CYS A 23 -5.50 -13.62 12.02
N ARG A 24 -4.42 -14.35 12.29
CA ARG A 24 -3.06 -13.93 11.89
C ARG A 24 -2.89 -13.90 10.38
N ALA A 25 -3.31 -14.95 9.69
CA ALA A 25 -3.21 -15.02 8.24
C ALA A 25 -4.04 -13.92 7.56
N TRP A 26 -5.26 -13.67 8.07
CA TRP A 26 -6.11 -12.60 7.55
C TRP A 26 -5.49 -11.22 7.78
N ASN A 27 -5.04 -10.90 9.00
CA ASN A 27 -4.38 -9.62 9.28
C ASN A 27 -3.12 -9.42 8.43
N PHE A 28 -2.31 -10.47 8.25
CA PHE A 28 -1.14 -10.43 7.38
C PHE A 28 -1.52 -10.07 5.95
N ILE A 29 -2.50 -10.75 5.37
CA ILE A 29 -2.95 -10.51 4.00
C ILE A 29 -3.55 -9.10 3.87
N ASP A 30 -4.41 -8.69 4.79
CA ASP A 30 -5.09 -7.40 4.75
C ASP A 30 -4.10 -6.23 4.80
N LEU A 31 -3.21 -6.23 5.80
CA LEU A 31 -2.20 -5.18 5.95
C LEU A 31 -1.19 -5.17 4.80
N LEU A 32 -0.70 -6.35 4.37
CA LEU A 32 0.22 -6.46 3.25
C LEU A 32 -0.41 -5.90 1.97
N LEU A 33 -1.65 -6.28 1.66
CA LEU A 33 -2.35 -5.79 0.47
C LEU A 33 -2.63 -4.29 0.56
N TYR A 34 -3.07 -3.79 1.70
CA TYR A 34 -3.32 -2.37 1.90
C TYR A 34 -2.06 -1.53 1.66
N ALA A 35 -0.95 -1.93 2.27
CA ALA A 35 0.33 -1.24 2.13
C ALA A 35 0.91 -1.38 0.72
N LEU A 36 0.81 -2.57 0.11
CA LEU A 36 1.21 -2.78 -1.28
C LEU A 36 0.43 -1.85 -2.22
N LEU A 37 -0.88 -1.77 -2.08
CA LEU A 37 -1.71 -0.90 -2.91
C LEU A 37 -1.31 0.57 -2.73
N SER A 38 -1.11 1.02 -1.49
CA SER A 38 -0.69 2.39 -1.17
C SER A 38 0.66 2.73 -1.81
N ILE A 39 1.69 1.91 -1.59
CA ILE A 39 3.04 2.17 -2.10
C ILE A 39 3.13 1.97 -3.63
N LEU A 40 2.44 0.99 -4.19
CA LEU A 40 2.40 0.79 -5.64
C LEU A 40 1.65 1.91 -6.36
N MET A 41 0.58 2.45 -5.76
CA MET A 41 -0.08 3.65 -6.29
C MET A 41 0.88 4.85 -6.29
N LEU A 42 1.63 5.05 -5.20
CA LEU A 42 2.67 6.08 -5.15
C LEU A 42 3.72 5.89 -6.24
N TRP A 43 4.26 4.68 -6.34
CA TRP A 43 5.28 4.35 -7.34
C TRP A 43 4.76 4.59 -8.75
N THR A 44 3.54 4.13 -9.03
CA THR A 44 2.86 4.36 -10.32
C THR A 44 2.75 5.85 -10.59
N SER A 45 2.25 6.67 -9.66
CA SER A 45 2.18 8.12 -9.82
C SER A 45 3.54 8.76 -10.14
N ILE A 46 4.62 8.31 -9.52
CA ILE A 46 5.99 8.78 -9.84
C ILE A 46 6.40 8.32 -11.24
N GLU A 47 6.15 7.06 -11.58
CA GLU A 47 6.48 6.50 -12.88
C GLU A 47 5.78 7.25 -14.03
N TRP A 48 4.49 7.60 -13.87
CA TRP A 48 3.77 8.40 -14.86
C TRP A 48 4.45 9.75 -15.12
N HIS A 49 5.01 10.40 -14.09
CA HIS A 49 5.78 11.64 -14.29
C HIS A 49 7.05 11.38 -15.12
N ILE A 50 7.79 10.32 -14.80
CA ILE A 50 9.02 9.99 -15.51
C ILE A 50 8.71 9.67 -16.98
N LEU A 51 7.68 8.86 -17.24
CA LEU A 51 7.30 8.45 -18.59
C LEU A 51 6.81 9.62 -19.45
N ILE A 52 6.02 10.55 -18.90
CA ILE A 52 5.48 11.68 -19.68
C ILE A 52 6.58 12.68 -20.05
N PHE A 53 7.51 12.98 -19.14
CA PHE A 53 8.47 14.07 -19.33
C PHE A 53 9.86 13.61 -19.82
N HIS A 54 10.24 12.35 -19.58
CA HIS A 54 11.56 11.83 -19.94
C HIS A 54 11.52 10.63 -20.90
N ASN A 55 10.38 10.43 -21.59
CA ASN A 55 10.14 9.33 -22.52
C ASN A 55 11.31 9.04 -23.47
N GLN A 56 11.86 10.09 -24.11
CA GLN A 56 12.89 9.95 -25.14
C GLN A 56 14.26 9.46 -24.64
N GLN A 57 14.62 9.68 -23.37
CA GLN A 57 15.93 9.30 -22.83
C GLN A 57 15.90 8.01 -22.01
N LEU A 58 14.76 7.68 -21.38
CA LEU A 58 14.63 6.55 -20.47
C LEU A 58 14.15 5.26 -21.15
N LEU A 59 13.30 5.34 -22.17
CA LEU A 59 12.71 4.16 -22.83
C LEU A 59 13.50 3.66 -24.05
N ASN A 60 14.63 4.28 -24.38
CA ASN A 60 15.41 3.93 -25.56
C ASN A 60 16.19 2.60 -25.42
N THR A 61 16.07 1.88 -24.30
CA THR A 61 16.77 0.59 -24.09
C THR A 61 15.96 -0.35 -23.20
N GLN A 62 15.68 -1.57 -23.69
CA GLN A 62 15.00 -2.65 -22.95
C GLN A 62 15.57 -2.90 -21.54
N ARG A 63 16.90 -2.81 -21.38
CA ARG A 63 17.56 -2.95 -20.07
C ARG A 63 17.16 -1.87 -19.07
N LYS A 64 17.00 -0.62 -19.51
CA LYS A 64 16.61 0.50 -18.61
C LYS A 64 15.18 0.34 -18.12
N LEU A 65 14.30 -0.19 -18.97
CA LEU A 65 12.91 -0.49 -18.60
C LEU A 65 12.86 -1.52 -17.46
N VAL A 66 13.69 -2.56 -17.49
CA VAL A 66 13.77 -3.54 -16.40
C VAL A 66 14.18 -2.91 -15.08
N TYR A 67 15.25 -2.11 -15.08
CA TYR A 67 15.75 -1.49 -13.85
C TYR A 67 14.86 -0.38 -13.30
N VAL A 68 14.13 0.34 -14.16
CA VAL A 68 13.29 1.46 -13.73
C VAL A 68 11.87 1.00 -13.38
N HIS A 69 11.31 0.01 -14.07
CA HIS A 69 9.94 -0.44 -13.80
C HIS A 69 9.88 -1.64 -12.84
N TYR A 70 10.56 -2.74 -13.20
CA TYR A 70 10.38 -4.02 -12.50
C TYR A 70 11.20 -4.11 -11.21
N ALA A 71 12.41 -3.56 -11.17
CA ALA A 71 13.26 -3.64 -9.99
C ALA A 71 12.66 -2.92 -8.76
N PRO A 72 12.09 -1.70 -8.86
CA PRO A 72 11.46 -1.04 -7.72
C PRO A 72 10.23 -1.78 -7.23
N VAL A 73 9.38 -2.28 -8.14
CA VAL A 73 8.19 -3.07 -7.78
C VAL A 73 8.58 -4.36 -7.04
N ALA A 74 9.59 -5.08 -7.54
CA ALA A 74 10.08 -6.29 -6.89
C ALA A 74 10.67 -5.99 -5.49
N PHE A 75 11.42 -4.89 -5.37
CA PHE A 75 11.97 -4.44 -4.10
C PHE A 75 10.88 -4.06 -3.09
N ILE A 76 9.86 -3.28 -3.51
CA ILE A 76 8.70 -2.91 -2.69
C ILE A 76 7.98 -4.16 -2.20
N PHE A 77 7.75 -5.12 -3.09
CA PHE A 77 7.07 -6.36 -2.75
C PHE A 77 7.83 -7.18 -1.70
N GLY A 78 9.14 -7.35 -1.90
CA GLY A 78 10.01 -8.04 -0.93
C GLY A 78 10.02 -7.34 0.42
N TYR A 79 10.29 -6.03 0.45
CA TYR A 79 10.34 -5.22 1.66
C TYR A 79 9.05 -5.30 2.49
N LEU A 80 7.88 -5.11 1.85
CA LEU A 80 6.60 -5.15 2.57
C LEU A 80 6.27 -6.58 3.04
N THR A 81 6.55 -7.59 2.21
CA THR A 81 6.32 -9.00 2.60
C THR A 81 7.15 -9.36 3.83
N ASP A 82 8.44 -9.01 3.83
CA ASP A 82 9.34 -9.28 4.95
C ASP A 82 8.89 -8.54 6.22
N PHE A 83 8.52 -7.26 6.09
CA PHE A 83 8.03 -6.45 7.21
C PHE A 83 6.77 -7.02 7.85
N TYR A 84 5.74 -7.33 7.04
CA TYR A 84 4.49 -7.88 7.59
C TYR A 84 4.63 -9.33 8.03
N MET A 85 5.54 -10.11 7.43
CA MET A 85 5.84 -11.46 7.92
C MET A 85 6.48 -11.42 9.32
N TYR A 86 7.40 -10.48 9.53
CA TYR A 86 8.01 -10.25 10.84
C TYR A 86 6.95 -9.87 11.90
N ILE A 87 6.08 -8.93 11.58
CA ILE A 87 5.03 -8.47 12.50
C ILE A 87 3.98 -9.56 12.77
N ALA A 88 3.57 -10.33 11.75
CA ALA A 88 2.46 -11.28 11.87
C ALA A 88 2.85 -12.62 12.50
N PHE A 89 4.08 -13.11 12.26
CA PHE A 89 4.47 -14.48 12.65
C PHE A 89 5.61 -14.52 13.67
N ILE A 90 6.55 -13.58 13.62
CA ILE A 90 7.74 -13.60 14.47
C ILE A 90 7.46 -12.90 15.80
N HIS A 91 6.74 -11.79 15.76
CA HIS A 91 6.33 -11.09 16.98
C HIS A 91 5.16 -11.82 17.65
N GLN A 92 5.47 -12.73 18.57
CA GLN A 92 4.47 -13.49 19.31
C GLN A 92 3.78 -12.58 20.34
N CYS A 93 2.62 -12.06 19.98
CA CYS A 93 1.68 -11.50 20.94
C CYS A 93 1.20 -12.61 21.89
N GLU A 94 1.32 -12.39 23.20
CA GLU A 94 0.74 -13.25 24.25
C GLU A 94 -0.79 -13.11 24.32
N ASN A 95 -1.33 -11.98 23.83
CA ASN A 95 -2.76 -11.69 23.82
C ASN A 95 -3.51 -12.50 22.74
N GLN A 96 -4.61 -13.14 23.15
CA GLN A 96 -5.53 -13.80 22.23
C GLN A 96 -6.38 -12.77 21.49
N PHE A 97 -6.74 -13.05 20.23
CA PHE A 97 -7.62 -12.17 19.47
C PHE A 97 -8.99 -12.08 20.14
N ASP A 98 -9.55 -10.87 20.18
CA ASP A 98 -10.93 -10.65 20.58
C ASP A 98 -11.87 -11.00 19.42
N TYR A 99 -12.49 -12.18 19.50
CA TYR A 99 -13.42 -12.68 18.49
C TYR A 99 -14.82 -12.05 18.56
N SER A 100 -15.08 -11.19 19.55
CA SER A 100 -16.33 -10.45 19.69
C SER A 100 -16.37 -9.16 18.85
N GLN A 101 -15.27 -8.82 18.18
CA GLN A 101 -15.20 -7.69 17.25
C GLN A 101 -15.59 -8.09 15.82
N VAL A 102 -16.00 -7.10 15.02
CA VAL A 102 -16.49 -7.30 13.64
C VAL A 102 -15.46 -7.97 12.73
N VAL A 103 -14.19 -7.71 12.99
CA VAL A 103 -13.04 -8.32 12.34
C VAL A 103 -12.13 -8.89 13.42
N CYS A 104 -11.20 -9.77 13.02
CA CYS A 104 -10.09 -10.12 13.90
C CYS A 104 -9.41 -8.83 14.31
N ALA A 105 -9.49 -8.46 15.59
CA ALA A 105 -8.97 -7.21 16.13
C ALA A 105 -7.53 -6.95 15.62
N GLY A 106 -7.15 -5.67 15.51
CA GLY A 106 -5.86 -5.26 14.97
C GLY A 106 -4.70 -5.98 15.65
N LEU A 107 -3.62 -6.23 14.89
CA LEU A 107 -2.42 -6.88 15.40
C LEU A 107 -1.97 -6.24 16.72
N CYS A 108 -1.80 -7.06 17.76
CA CYS A 108 -1.41 -6.54 19.07
C CYS A 108 -0.06 -5.81 19.01
N VAL A 109 0.81 -6.11 18.05
CA VAL A 109 2.06 -5.37 17.80
C VAL A 109 1.81 -3.87 17.61
N VAL A 110 0.74 -3.49 16.91
CA VAL A 110 0.37 -2.09 16.70
C VAL A 110 -0.03 -1.43 18.01
N ILE A 111 -0.56 -2.21 18.96
CA ILE A 111 -1.06 -1.75 20.26
C ILE A 111 0.06 -1.73 21.31
N ASP A 112 0.82 -2.82 21.42
CA ASP A 112 1.84 -3.04 22.46
C ASP A 112 3.18 -2.39 22.10
N THR A 113 3.47 -2.22 20.80
CA THR A 113 4.69 -1.53 20.33
C THR A 113 4.32 -0.27 19.54
N PRO A 114 4.07 0.86 20.22
CA PRO A 114 3.58 2.08 19.58
C PRO A 114 4.53 2.61 18.50
N VAL A 115 5.83 2.33 18.63
CA VAL A 115 6.83 2.73 17.63
C VAL A 115 6.59 2.05 16.28
N LEU A 116 6.32 0.74 16.27
CA LEU A 116 6.05 -0.02 15.04
C LEU A 116 4.71 0.38 14.43
N GLY A 117 3.68 0.57 15.27
CA GLY A 117 2.37 1.03 14.81
C GLY A 117 2.42 2.43 14.18
N VAL A 118 3.10 3.38 14.83
CA VAL A 118 3.28 4.74 14.28
C VAL A 118 4.13 4.72 13.01
N PHE A 119 5.19 3.90 12.98
CA PHE A 119 6.03 3.75 11.78
C PHE A 119 5.21 3.19 10.61
N ASP A 120 4.44 2.12 10.82
CA ASP A 120 3.58 1.52 9.78
C ASP A 120 2.57 2.54 9.23
N GLN A 121 1.88 3.24 10.13
CA GLN A 121 0.89 4.24 9.75
C GLN A 121 1.51 5.42 8.98
N LEU A 122 2.69 5.89 9.40
CA LEU A 122 3.36 7.00 8.72
C LEU A 122 3.96 6.57 7.38
N ALA A 123 4.77 5.51 7.38
CA ALA A 123 5.59 5.10 6.26
C ALA A 123 4.77 4.43 5.14
N HIS A 124 3.76 3.65 5.48
CA HIS A 124 2.99 2.86 4.50
C HIS A 124 1.64 3.48 4.16
N THR A 125 1.14 4.44 4.96
CA THR A 125 -0.20 5.04 4.75
C THR A 125 -0.16 6.55 4.54
N ILE A 126 0.23 7.32 5.55
CA ILE A 126 0.07 8.79 5.53
C ILE A 126 1.02 9.44 4.52
N VAL A 127 2.32 9.14 4.60
CA VAL A 127 3.32 9.74 3.71
C VAL A 127 3.04 9.37 2.25
N PRO A 128 2.78 8.10 1.89
CA PRO A 128 2.44 7.75 0.51
C PRO A 128 1.19 8.44 0.01
N SER A 129 0.13 8.52 0.82
CA SER A 129 -1.12 9.18 0.43
C SER A 129 -0.93 10.66 0.10
N ILE A 130 -0.16 11.37 0.93
CA ILE A 130 0.15 12.79 0.69
C ILE A 130 0.97 12.95 -0.59
N LEU A 131 1.98 12.11 -0.80
CA LEU A 131 2.82 12.17 -1.98
C LEU A 131 2.05 11.82 -3.26
N ILE A 132 1.11 10.87 -3.22
CA ILE A 132 0.21 10.54 -4.34
C ILE A 132 -0.61 11.78 -4.73
N VAL A 133 -1.23 12.45 -3.76
CA VAL A 133 -2.04 13.65 -4.01
C VAL A 133 -1.18 14.76 -4.63
N ILE A 134 0.00 15.04 -4.04
CA ILE A 134 0.92 16.05 -4.56
C ILE A 134 1.35 15.70 -5.99
N ALA A 135 1.78 14.46 -6.23
CA ALA A 135 2.20 14.00 -7.55
C ALA A 135 1.06 14.19 -8.57
N ASN A 136 -0.15 13.70 -8.28
CA ASN A 136 -1.27 13.80 -9.22
C ASN A 136 -1.66 15.25 -9.52
N ILE A 137 -1.64 16.14 -8.51
CA ILE A 137 -1.87 17.58 -8.72
C ILE A 137 -0.77 18.19 -9.60
N CYS A 138 0.51 17.90 -9.31
CA CYS A 138 1.62 18.37 -10.12
C CYS A 138 1.52 17.90 -11.58
N LEU A 139 1.13 16.64 -11.80
CA LEU A 139 0.93 16.10 -13.14
C LEU A 139 -0.16 16.85 -13.89
N LEU A 140 -1.32 17.03 -13.24
CA LEU A 140 -2.46 17.72 -13.82
C LEU A 140 -2.10 19.17 -14.21
N LEU A 141 -1.50 19.92 -13.29
CA LEU A 141 -1.07 21.30 -13.55
C LEU A 141 -0.11 21.38 -14.73
N ARG A 142 0.87 20.47 -14.81
CA ARG A 142 1.84 20.44 -15.92
C ARG A 142 1.18 20.10 -17.25
N VAL A 143 0.27 19.14 -17.29
CA VAL A 143 -0.47 18.79 -18.51
C VAL A 143 -1.32 19.97 -18.99
N LEU A 144 -1.99 20.67 -18.08
CA LEU A 144 -2.77 21.86 -18.41
C LEU A 144 -1.90 23.00 -18.94
N TRP A 145 -0.73 23.23 -18.34
CA TRP A 145 0.22 24.24 -18.84
C TRP A 145 0.78 23.91 -20.22
N GLN A 146 1.17 22.65 -20.46
CA GLN A 146 1.63 22.23 -21.78
C GLN A 146 0.54 22.38 -22.84
N LYS A 147 -0.71 22.04 -22.51
CA LYS A 147 -1.85 22.22 -23.42
C LYS A 147 -2.08 23.70 -23.73
N HIS A 148 -2.08 24.56 -22.70
CA HIS A 148 -2.27 26.00 -22.89
C HIS A 148 -1.17 26.63 -23.74
N TYR A 149 0.09 26.28 -23.48
CA TYR A 149 1.22 26.78 -24.25
C TYR A 149 1.15 26.38 -25.74
N ARG A 150 0.81 25.12 -26.04
CA ARG A 150 0.63 24.65 -27.42
C ARG A 150 -0.51 25.33 -28.15
N MET A 151 -1.64 25.59 -27.46
CA MET A 151 -2.76 26.33 -28.06
C MET A 151 -2.40 27.79 -28.37
N ARG A 152 -1.60 28.44 -27.51
CA ARG A 152 -1.11 29.81 -27.78
C ARG A 152 -0.11 29.90 -28.94
N GLN A 153 0.64 28.84 -29.23
CA GLN A 153 1.57 28.81 -30.38
C GLN A 153 0.89 28.47 -31.71
N ALA A 154 -0.36 28.01 -31.69
CA ALA A 154 -1.13 27.66 -32.88
C ALA A 154 -2.00 28.82 -33.43
N ILE A 155 -1.96 29.99 -32.77
CA ILE A 155 -2.62 31.25 -33.16
C ILE A 155 -1.54 32.22 -33.59
#